data_AF-Q5UYZ1-F1
#
_entry.id   AF-Q5UYZ1-F1
#
_cell.length_a   1.000
_cell.length_b   1.000
_cell.length_c   1.000
_cell.angle_alpha   90.00
_cell.angle_beta   90.00
_cell.angle_gamma   90.00
#
_symmetry.space_group_name_H-M   'P 1'
#
loop_
_entity.id
_entity.type
_entity.pdbx_description
1 polymer ?
#
loop_
_entity_poly.entity_id
_entity_poly.type
_entity_poly.pdbx_seq_one_letter_code
_entity_poly.pdbx_strand_id
1 'polypeptide(L)' 'MGPDAIVDVMSDDYMLYAYPGDVLSFLDNSVRTLEAVETLADVDGRDDVAEDVQQKRQRLL' A
#
# COMPACT_ATOMS: atom_id res chain seq x y z
N MET A 1 -13.44 -4.45 -6.65
CA MET A 1 -13.85 -3.48 -5.63
C MET A 1 -13.12 -2.18 -5.95
N GLY A 2 -13.84 -1.14 -6.37
CA GLY A 2 -13.23 0.16 -6.64
C GLY A 2 -12.99 0.95 -5.35
N PRO A 3 -12.26 2.08 -5.41
CA PRO A 3 -12.00 2.94 -4.25
C PRO A 3 -13.29 3.40 -3.56
N ASP A 4 -14.36 3.64 -4.33
CA ASP A 4 -15.66 4.04 -3.79
C ASP A 4 -16.25 2.98 -2.84
N ALA A 5 -16.12 1.69 -3.17
CA ALA A 5 -16.59 0.61 -2.31
C ALA A 5 -15.77 0.49 -1.01
N ILE A 6 -14.50 0.90 -1.02
CA ILE A 6 -13.66 0.94 0.19
C ILE A 6 -14.10 2.11 1.07
N VAL A 7 -14.38 3.27 0.46
CA VAL A 7 -14.90 4.45 1.16
C VAL A 7 -16.26 4.17 1.79
N ASP A 8 -17.14 3.45 1.10
CA ASP A 8 -18.46 3.06 1.64
C ASP A 8 -18.30 2.23 2.91
N VAL A 9 -17.46 1.20 2.91
CA VAL A 9 -17.19 0.37 4.11
C VAL A 9 -16.50 1.17 5.22
N MET A 10 -15.54 2.04 4.90
CA MET A 10 -14.86 2.88 5.89
C MET A 10 -15.81 3.91 6.52
N SER A 11 -16.78 4.41 5.76
CA SER A 11 -17.81 5.34 6.23
C SER A 11 -18.81 4.62 7.13
N ASP A 12 -19.28 3.45 6.70
CA ASP A 12 -20.29 2.66 7.40
C ASP A 12 -19.76 2.01 8.70
N ASP A 13 -18.56 1.43 8.65
CA ASP A 13 -18.00 0.66 9.78
C ASP A 13 -17.17 1.51 10.74
N TYR A 14 -16.56 2.60 10.24
CA TYR A 14 -15.59 3.39 11.01
C TYR A 14 -15.91 4.89 11.08
N MET A 15 -17.03 5.36 10.52
CA MET A 15 -17.46 6.77 10.49
C MET A 15 -16.39 7.72 9.91
N LEU A 16 -15.50 7.19 9.07
CA LEU A 16 -14.42 7.93 8.43
C LEU A 16 -14.90 8.45 7.07
N TYR A 17 -15.02 9.77 6.95
CA TYR A 17 -15.20 10.41 5.65
C TYR A 17 -13.84 10.55 4.95
N ALA A 18 -13.52 9.59 4.09
CA ALA A 18 -12.39 9.68 3.17
C ALA A 18 -12.91 10.00 1.76
N TYR A 19 -12.21 10.85 1.01
CA TYR A 19 -12.50 10.95 -0.41
C TYR A 19 -11.89 9.74 -1.12
N PRO A 20 -12.51 9.20 -2.19
CA PRO A 20 -11.92 8.12 -2.98
C PRO A 20 -10.48 8.41 -3.45
N GLY A 21 -10.17 9.70 -3.68
CA GLY A 21 -8.81 10.17 -3.98
C GLY A 21 -7.81 9.98 -2.85
N ASP A 22 -8.23 10.05 -1.58
CA ASP A 22 -7.36 9.82 -0.43
C ASP A 22 -6.97 8.34 -0.32
N VAL A 23 -7.91 7.43 -0.60
CA VAL A 23 -7.64 5.98 -0.63
C VAL A 23 -6.67 5.64 -1.75
N LEU A 24 -6.90 6.17 -2.96
CA LEU A 24 -5.97 5.99 -4.08
C LEU A 24 -4.58 6.53 -3.78
N SER A 25 -4.51 7.73 -3.20
CA SER A 25 -3.24 8.36 -2.82
C SER A 25 -2.52 7.58 -1.72
N PHE A 26 -3.25 7.02 -0.76
CA PHE A 26 -2.69 6.14 0.27
C PHE A 26 -2.10 4.86 -0.33
N LEU A 27 -2.82 4.22 -1.27
CA LEU A 27 -2.34 3.00 -1.93
C LEU A 27 -1.09 3.28 -2.78
N ASP A 28 -1.08 4.36 -3.56
CA ASP A 28 0.10 4.78 -4.34
C ASP A 28 1.31 5.06 -3.42
N ASN A 29 1.10 5.80 -2.33
CA ASN A 29 2.15 6.05 -1.34
C ASN A 29 2.65 4.76 -0.68
N SER A 30 1.77 3.79 -0.44
CA SER A 30 2.15 2.49 0.13
C SER A 30 3.05 1.70 -0.83
N VAL A 31 2.73 1.69 -2.13
CA VAL A 31 3.57 1.04 -3.16
C VAL A 31 4.96 1.69 -3.22
N ARG A 32 5.03 3.03 -3.28
CA ARG A 32 6.30 3.77 -3.29
C ARG A 32 7.12 3.54 -2.02
N THR A 33 6.46 3.40 -0.88
CA THR A 33 7.14 3.08 0.38
C THR A 33 7.78 1.70 0.32
N LEU A 34 7.08 0.70 -0.22
CA LEU A 34 7.63 -0.64 -0.40
C LEU A 34 8.81 -0.64 -1.38
N GLU A 35 8.75 0.10 -2.48
CA GLU A 35 9.88 0.28 -3.41
C GLU A 35 11.12 0.87 -2.73
N ALA A 36 10.92 1.89 -1.88
CA ALA A 36 12.01 2.48 -1.11
C ALA A 36 12.62 1.47 -0.13
N VAL A 37 11.81 0.66 0.54
CA VAL A 37 12.28 -0.38 1.47
C VAL A 37 13.05 -1.48 0.73
N GLU A 38 12.55 -1.96 -0.41
CA GLU A 38 13.24 -2.94 -1.27
C GLU A 38 14.62 -2.43 -1.69
N THR A 39 14.68 -1.19 -2.17
CA THR A 39 15.96 -0.56 -2.57
C THR A 39 16.95 -0.47 -1.41
N LEU A 40 16.46 -0.13 -0.20
CA LEU A 40 17.32 -0.09 0.99
C LEU A 40 17.78 -1.47 1.42
N ALA A 41 16.93 -2.50 1.31
CA ALA A 41 17.27 -3.87 1.63
C ALA A 41 18.35 -4.43 0.68
N ASP A 42 18.22 -4.17 -0.62
CA ASP A 42 19.22 -4.54 -1.63
C ASP A 42 20.60 -3.91 -1.33
N VAL A 43 20.62 -2.63 -0.95
CA VAL A 43 21.85 -1.91 -0.60
C VAL A 43 22.48 -2.47 0.69
N ASP A 44 21.67 -2.89 1.67
CA ASP A 44 22.14 -3.48 2.94
C ASP A 44 22.43 -4.99 2.82
N GLY A 45 22.24 -5.61 1.65
CA GLY A 45 22.45 -7.03 1.41
C GLY A 45 21.44 -7.94 2.14
N ARG A 46 20.22 -7.43 2.37
CA ARG A 46 19.11 -8.17 3.01
C ARG A 46 18.16 -8.73 1.97
N ASP A 47 18.63 -9.71 1.20
CA ASP A 47 17.89 -10.31 0.09
C ASP A 47 16.54 -10.91 0.52
N ASP A 48 16.46 -11.45 1.75
CA ASP A 48 15.24 -11.99 2.34
C ASP A 48 14.17 -10.90 2.53
N VAL A 49 14.58 -9.72 3.00
CA VAL A 49 13.68 -8.57 3.19
C VAL A 49 13.24 -8.00 1.84
N ALA A 50 14.14 -7.91 0.86
CA ALA A 50 13.82 -7.45 -0.49
C ALA A 50 12.76 -8.34 -1.14
N GLU A 51 12.93 -9.67 -1.07
CA GLU A 51 11.97 -10.64 -1.59
C GLU A 51 10.60 -10.55 -0.88
N ASP A 52 10.61 -10.44 0.45
CA ASP A 52 9.39 -10.27 1.27
C ASP A 52 8.61 -9.01 0.88
N VAL A 53 9.32 -7.91 0.63
CA VAL A 53 8.74 -6.61 0.25
C VAL A 53 8.19 -6.67 -1.17
N GLN A 54 8.92 -7.29 -2.10
CA GLN A 54 8.46 -7.54 -3.47
C GLN A 54 7.13 -8.31 -3.47
N GLN A 55 7.02 -9.38 -2.68
CA GLN A 55 5.79 -10.17 -2.55
C GLN A 55 4.64 -9.37 -1.94
N LYS A 56 4.92 -8.50 -0.94
CA LYS A 56 3.90 -7.60 -0.37
C LYS A 56 3.40 -6.59 -1.39
N ARG A 57 4.29 -5.99 -2.19
CA ARG A 57 3.92 -5.07 -3.28
C ARG A 57 3.05 -5.78 -4.33
N GLN A 58 3.40 -7.00 -4.72
CA GLN A 58 2.64 -7.76 -5.72
C GLN A 58 1.21 -8.08 -5.26
N ARG A 59 0.97 -8.20 -3.95
CA ARG A 59 -0.37 -8.41 -3.37
C ARG A 59 -1.22 -7.14 -3.29
N LEU A 60 -0.61 -5.97 -3.41
CA LEU A 60 -1.30 -4.68 -3.43
C LEU A 60 -1.75 -4.25 -4.83
N LEU A 61 -1.17 -4.85 -5.87
CA LEU A 61 -1.50 -4.63 -7.29
C LEU A 61 -2.61 -5.59 -7.75
#